data_AF-A0A6L2ZLD8-F1
#
_entry.id   AF-A0A6L2ZLD8-F1
#
_cell.length_a   1.000
_cell.length_b   1.000
_cell.length_c   1.000
_cell.angle_alpha   90.00
_cell.angle_beta   90.00
_cell.angle_gamma   90.00
#
_symmetry.space_group_name_H-M   'P 1'
#
loop_
_entity.id
_entity.type
_entity.pdbx_description
1 polymer ?
#
loop_
_entity_poly.entity_id
_entity_poly.type
_entity_poly.pdbx_seq_one_letter_code
_entity_poly.pdbx_strand_id
1 'polypeptide(L)' 'MNITLSVDKQVAQRARDAAQKMGKSLNQIVRDYLEQLAGSAYRDQQWIQFESRCLQSSAKLDGWQFNRDEANER' A
#
# COMPACT_ATOMS: atom_id res chain seq x y z
N MET A 1 -3.51 -17.40 1.80
CA MET A 1 -2.46 -18.02 2.63
C MET A 1 -2.94 -18.06 4.06
N ASN A 2 -2.73 -19.18 4.78
CA ASN A 2 -3.05 -19.29 6.20
C ASN A 2 -1.79 -19.03 7.03
N ILE A 3 -1.93 -18.22 8.06
CA ILE A 3 -0.85 -17.87 8.99
C ILE A 3 -1.27 -18.26 10.41
N THR A 4 -0.33 -18.83 11.16
CA THR A 4 -0.52 -19.13 12.58
C THR A 4 0.23 -18.08 13.39
N LEU A 5 -0.48 -17.37 14.26
CA LEU A 5 0.07 -16.31 15.10
C LEU A 5 0.03 -16.75 16.57
N SER A 6 1.18 -16.73 17.22
CA SER A 6 1.28 -16.87 18.68
C SER A 6 1.15 -15.50 19.31
N VAL A 7 0.15 -15.34 20.18
CA VAL A 7 -0.12 -14.09 20.90
C VAL A 7 -0.65 -14.42 22.30
N ASP A 8 -0.41 -13.52 23.25
CA ASP A 8 -0.99 -13.64 24.59
C ASP A 8 -2.53 -13.71 24.53
N LYS A 9 -3.11 -14.56 25.38
CA LYS A 9 -4.57 -14.81 25.39
C LYS A 9 -5.38 -13.55 25.72
N GLN A 10 -4.90 -12.70 26.63
CA GLN A 10 -5.59 -11.47 26.99
C GLN A 10 -5.53 -10.44 25.87
N VAL A 11 -4.41 -10.39 25.15
CA VAL A 11 -4.26 -9.53 23.96
C VAL A 11 -5.21 -10.00 22.86
N ALA A 12 -5.26 -11.30 22.58
CA ALA A 12 -6.19 -11.86 21.59
C ALA A 12 -7.65 -11.55 21.93
N GLN A 13 -8.03 -11.65 23.20
CA GLN A 13 -9.39 -11.35 23.62
C GLN A 13 -9.73 -9.87 23.45
N ARG A 14 -8.87 -8.97 23.95
CA ARG A 14 -9.05 -7.52 23.79
C ARG A 14 -9.14 -7.12 22.32
N ALA A 15 -8.32 -7.72 21.47
CA ALA A 15 -8.35 -7.47 20.03
C ALA A 15 -9.65 -7.97 19.37
N ARG A 16 -10.19 -9.11 19.79
CA ARG A 16 -11.52 -9.57 19.33
C ARG A 16 -12.63 -8.63 19.76
N ASP A 17 -12.64 -8.20 21.01
CA ASP A 17 -13.69 -7.31 21.54
C ASP A 17 -13.66 -5.96 20.80
N ALA A 18 -12.46 -5.43 20.52
CA ALA A 18 -12.29 -4.23 19.71
C ALA A 18 -12.78 -4.45 18.27
N ALA A 19 -12.42 -5.57 17.64
CA ALA A 19 -12.86 -5.90 16.29
C ALA A 19 -14.39 -6.00 16.19
N GLN A 20 -15.02 -6.63 17.19
CA GLN A 20 -16.47 -6.80 17.24
C GLN A 20 -17.20 -5.46 17.37
N LYS A 21 -16.67 -4.52 18.16
CA LYS A 21 -17.19 -3.14 18.22
C LYS A 21 -17.11 -2.41 16.88
N MET A 22 -16.17 -2.79 16.02
CA MET A 22 -16.02 -2.28 14.67
C MET A 22 -16.82 -3.08 13.62
N GLY A 23 -17.60 -4.08 14.03
CA GLY A 23 -18.32 -4.97 13.12
C GLY A 23 -17.42 -5.89 12.28
N LYS A 24 -16.17 -6.10 12.69
CA LYS A 24 -15.17 -6.91 11.98
C LYS A 24 -14.72 -8.11 12.82
N SER A 25 -14.19 -9.14 12.16
CA SER A 25 -13.48 -10.22 12.84
C SER A 25 -12.01 -9.86 13.06
N LEU A 26 -11.38 -10.47 14.07
CA LEU A 26 -9.94 -10.29 14.31
C LEU A 26 -9.11 -10.65 13.05
N ASN A 27 -9.47 -11.74 12.38
CA ASN A 27 -8.78 -12.16 11.15
C ASN A 27 -8.94 -11.15 10.02
N GLN A 28 -10.08 -10.46 9.93
CA GLN A 28 -10.27 -9.40 8.95
C GLN A 28 -9.35 -8.21 9.23
N ILE A 29 -9.26 -7.76 10.49
CA ILE A 29 -8.35 -6.67 10.87
C ILE A 29 -6.90 -7.04 10.59
N VAL A 30 -6.48 -8.26 10.94
CA VAL A 30 -5.12 -8.73 10.66
C VAL A 30 -4.84 -8.74 9.15
N ARG A 31 -5.81 -9.18 8.33
CA ARG A 31 -5.68 -9.15 6.87
C ARG A 31 -5.56 -7.72 6.35
N ASP A 32 -6.48 -6.83 6.73
CA ASP A 32 -6.49 -5.43 6.30
C ASP A 32 -5.14 -4.76 6.64
N TYR A 33 -4.60 -5.03 7.84
CA TYR A 33 -3.32 -4.48 8.26
C TYR A 33 -2.13 -5.03 7.45
N LEU A 34 -2.12 -6.34 7.17
CA LEU A 34 -1.07 -6.94 6.32
C LEU A 34 -1.14 -6.43 4.88
N GLU A 35 -2.34 -6.23 4.34
CA GLU A 35 -2.55 -5.64 3.01
C GLU A 35 -2.11 -4.18 2.98
N GLN A 36 -2.43 -3.40 4.02
CA GLN A 36 -1.97 -2.02 4.12
C GLN A 36 -0.44 -1.96 4.20
N LEU A 37 0.19 -2.82 5.01
CA LEU A 37 1.64 -2.89 5.15
C LEU A 37 2.33 -3.32 3.86
N ALA A 38 1.79 -4.33 3.18
CA ALA A 38 2.29 -4.79 1.88
C ALA A 38 2.09 -3.72 0.80
N GLY A 39 0.94 -3.06 0.79
CA GLY A 39 0.62 -2.00 -0.16
C GLY A 39 1.43 -0.72 0.05
N SER A 40 1.72 -0.33 1.31
CA SER A 40 2.59 0.80 1.60
C SER A 40 4.04 0.52 1.22
N ALA A 41 4.57 -0.65 1.61
CA ALA A 41 5.92 -1.05 1.24
C ALA A 41 6.08 -1.17 -0.28
N TYR A 42 5.06 -1.67 -0.98
CA TYR A 42 5.07 -1.73 -2.44
C TYR A 42 5.09 -0.33 -3.07
N ARG A 43 4.25 0.61 -2.58
CA ARG A 43 4.26 1.99 -3.09
C ARG A 43 5.60 2.67 -2.88
N ASP A 44 6.20 2.52 -1.70
CA ASP A 44 7.51 3.11 -1.40
C ASP A 44 8.60 2.51 -2.29
N GLN A 45 8.56 1.20 -2.53
CA GLN A 45 9.49 0.53 -3.43
C GLN A 45 9.30 0.97 -4.90
N GLN A 46 8.06 1.13 -5.36
CA GLN A 46 7.78 1.65 -6.71
C GLN A 46 8.26 3.10 -6.85
N TRP A 47 8.11 3.91 -5.81
CA TRP A 47 8.61 5.29 -5.79
C TRP A 47 10.13 5.35 -5.93
N ILE A 48 10.86 4.56 -5.13
CA ILE A 48 12.34 4.49 -5.22
C ILE A 48 12.79 4.03 -6.61
N GLN A 49 12.12 3.03 -7.20
CA GLN A 49 12.44 2.58 -8.55
C GLN A 49 12.14 3.64 -9.60
N PHE A 50 11.02 4.36 -9.46
CA PHE A 50 10.68 5.47 -10.36
C PHE A 50 11.72 6.59 -10.29
N GLU A 51 12.09 7.02 -9.09
CA GLU A 51 13.11 8.04 -8.87
C GLU A 51 14.47 7.62 -9.46
N SER A 52 14.91 6.38 -9.19
CA SER A 52 16.13 5.84 -9.78
C SER A 52 16.10 5.88 -11.31
N ARG A 53 14.97 5.54 -11.93
CA ARG A 53 14.82 5.58 -13.40
C ARG A 53 14.84 7.01 -13.92
N CYS A 54 14.21 7.96 -13.24
CA CYS A 54 14.25 9.37 -13.62
C CYS A 54 15.68 9.92 -13.57
N LEU A 55 16.42 9.64 -12.50
CA LEU A 55 17.80 10.10 -12.33
C LEU A 55 18.77 9.46 -13.32
N GLN A 56 18.53 8.21 -13.73
CA GLN A 56 19.36 7.49 -14.70
C GLN A 56 18.95 7.75 -16.15
N SER A 57 17.81 8.39 -16.39
CA SER A 57 17.29 8.62 -17.73
C SER A 57 18.14 9.66 -18.46
N SER A 58 18.46 9.37 -19.72
CA SER A 58 19.03 10.36 -20.65
C SER A 58 17.94 11.20 -21.34
N ALA A 59 16.66 10.99 -21.00
CA ALA A 59 15.55 11.71 -21.61
C ALA A 59 15.64 13.20 -21.28
N LYS A 60 15.42 14.03 -22.30
CA LYS A 60 15.34 15.48 -22.17
C LYS A 60 13.94 15.92 -22.54
N LEU A 61 13.43 16.91 -21.82
CA LEU A 61 12.13 17.51 -22.13
C LEU A 61 12.20 18.31 -23.44
N ASP A 62 13.37 18.84 -23.83
CA ASP A 62 13.56 19.61 -25.08
C ASP A 62 12.46 20.65 -25.34
N GLY A 63 12.01 21.33 -24.26
CA GLY A 63 10.95 22.34 -24.32
C GLY A 63 9.52 21.80 -24.31
N TRP A 64 9.34 20.48 -24.25
CA TRP A 64 8.03 19.84 -24.12
C TRP A 64 7.33 20.32 -22.85
N GLN A 65 6.06 20.70 -23.03
CA GLN A 65 5.17 21.10 -21.97
C GLN A 65 3.92 20.25 -22.05
N PHE A 66 3.42 19.82 -20.90
CA PHE A 66 2.19 19.05 -20.84
C PHE A 66 1.03 19.89 -21.40
N ASN A 67 0.41 19.41 -22.48
CA ASN A 67 -0.83 19.95 -23.02
C ASN A 67 -1.98 18.99 -22.69
N ARG A 68 -2.96 19.50 -21.93
CA ARG A 68 -4.11 18.72 -21.49
C ARG A 68 -4.99 18.29 -22.68
N ASP A 69 -5.17 19.14 -23.68
CA ASP A 69 -6.09 18.88 -24.77
C ASP A 69 -5.50 17.79 -25.69
N GLU A 70 -4.21 17.87 -26.01
CA GLU A 70 -3.46 16.82 -26.72
C GLU A 70 -3.51 15.47 -25.98
N ALA A 71 -3.30 15.49 -24.65
CA ALA A 71 -3.34 14.26 -23.85
C ALA A 71 -4.73 13.60 -23.79
N ASN A 72 -5.79 14.33 -24.11
CA ASN A 72 -7.17 13.83 -24.10
C ASN A 72 -7.75 13.64 -25.51
N GLU A 73 -6.98 13.87 -26.57
CA GLU A 73 -7.38 13.48 -27.92
C GLU A 73 -7.44 11.95 -28.01
N ARG A 74 -8.67 11.45 -28.17
CA ARG A 74 -9.01 10.05 -28.38
C ARG A 74 -9.87 9.92 -29.62
#